data_AF-A0A965EKL7-F1
#
_entry.id   AF-A0A965EKL7-F1
#
_cell.length_a   1.000
_cell.length_b   1.000
_cell.length_c   1.000
_cell.angle_alpha   90.00
_cell.angle_beta   90.00
_cell.angle_gamma   90.00
#
_symmetry.space_group_name_H-M   'P 1'
#
loop_
_entity.id
_entity.type
_entity.pdbx_description
1 polymer ?
#
loop_
_entity_poly.entity_id
_entity_poly.type
_entity_poly.pdbx_seq_one_letter_code
_entity_poly.pdbx_strand_id
1 'polypeptide(L)'
;MASLADTLISLQQADGTKAMLTQLEETLRSHRRWHALFDVRMLRARATLGLPLTGPLSDHDATVRSQLDEQTIAACRESGWGLLNDGQVSAGWMYLRASVPQAEVTQRLGQLAEELLANPADDADEDSYQPLQEILQLTLWEGLDPTLGIHITLMTQGTCNAVTAYEQSVSGLPPDQQAPVAALLVEHLHEELFDNLAHDLLSRELVSDATLADIRSAGGDVAALLTAAGGLADDPSIHLDASHLQAVLRFARICTDPAVLKKAVALASYACRLPADFQYPGDVPFADTGRSSRFFFTALLGHEEDAALAYFHEQAAAADQYDAPTAYDVLAVLAARLGRPADALSAVLSRPPEAGPSQPTPLAAMLPPLVELAHAAGAGDKLRAACLERDDLVTFAASLARDAAS
;
A
#
# COMPACT_ATOMS: atom_id res chain seq x y z
N MET A 1 20.22 27.27 -44.67
CA MET A 1 20.72 26.62 -43.43
C MET A 1 21.26 25.26 -43.83
N ALA A 2 22.48 24.91 -43.42
CA ALA A 2 23.01 23.57 -43.67
C ALA A 2 22.13 22.53 -42.94
N SER A 3 21.94 21.35 -43.54
CA SER A 3 21.18 20.30 -42.86
C SER A 3 21.97 19.76 -41.66
N LEU A 4 21.28 19.12 -40.71
CA LEU A 4 21.97 18.43 -39.60
C LEU A 4 22.98 17.42 -40.14
N ALA A 5 22.63 16.70 -41.21
CA ALA A 5 23.53 15.74 -41.86
C ALA A 5 24.80 16.41 -42.39
N ASP A 6 24.70 17.56 -43.07
CA ASP A 6 25.87 18.30 -43.59
C ASP A 6 26.78 18.78 -42.45
N THR A 7 26.17 19.18 -41.33
CA THR A 7 26.89 19.62 -40.13
C THR A 7 27.65 18.46 -39.50
N LEU A 8 27.01 17.29 -39.39
CA LEU A 8 27.63 16.08 -38.84
C LEU A 8 28.77 15.57 -39.72
N ILE A 9 28.62 15.59 -41.05
CA ILE A 9 29.69 15.23 -41.99
C ILE A 9 30.89 16.18 -41.81
N SER A 10 30.63 17.49 -41.76
CA SER A 10 31.69 18.49 -41.62
C SER A 10 32.45 18.33 -40.30
N LEU A 11 31.74 18.12 -39.19
CA LEU A 11 32.34 17.89 -37.87
C LEU A 11 33.12 16.58 -37.81
N GLN A 12 32.62 15.51 -38.42
CA GLN A 12 33.32 14.24 -38.46
C GLN A 12 34.64 14.35 -39.23
N GLN A 13 34.68 15.13 -40.31
CA GLN A 13 35.87 15.37 -41.11
C GLN A 13 36.89 16.30 -40.42
N ALA A 14 36.41 17.35 -39.74
CA ALA A 14 37.27 18.34 -39.09
C ALA A 14 37.78 17.89 -37.72
N ASP A 15 36.88 17.35 -36.88
CA ASP A 15 37.11 17.16 -35.45
C ASP A 15 36.88 15.70 -34.99
N GLY A 16 36.56 14.80 -35.93
CA GLY A 16 36.43 13.37 -35.70
C GLY A 16 35.08 12.91 -35.14
N THR A 17 34.92 11.60 -35.02
CA THR A 17 33.66 10.93 -34.63
C THR A 17 33.14 11.39 -33.26
N LYS A 18 34.02 11.68 -32.29
CA LYS A 18 33.60 12.12 -30.95
C LYS A 18 32.90 13.48 -30.99
N ALA A 19 33.43 14.43 -31.78
CA ALA A 19 32.82 15.74 -31.95
C ALA A 19 31.46 15.64 -32.66
N MET A 20 31.40 14.83 -33.73
CA MET A 20 30.15 14.54 -34.44
C MET A 20 29.07 13.95 -33.50
N LEU A 21 29.39 12.94 -32.70
CA LEU A 21 28.44 12.32 -31.77
C LEU A 21 27.98 13.30 -30.68
N THR A 22 28.88 14.15 -30.18
CA THR A 22 28.53 15.18 -29.19
C THR A 22 27.52 16.18 -29.74
N GLN A 23 27.73 16.67 -30.97
CA GLN A 23 26.77 17.56 -31.64
C GLN A 23 25.41 16.88 -31.85
N LEU A 24 25.40 15.61 -32.25
CA LEU A 24 24.17 14.87 -32.45
C LEU A 24 23.40 14.68 -31.14
N GLU A 25 24.07 14.36 -30.03
CA GLU A 25 23.43 14.29 -28.71
C GLU A 25 22.80 15.61 -28.31
N GLU A 26 23.50 16.74 -28.47
CA GLU A 26 22.96 18.06 -28.14
C GLU A 26 21.70 18.38 -28.94
N THR A 27 21.72 18.08 -30.24
CA THR A 27 20.56 18.28 -31.11
C THR A 27 19.39 17.35 -30.78
N LEU A 28 19.65 16.08 -30.44
CA LEU A 28 18.59 15.16 -30.04
C LEU A 28 17.99 15.54 -28.69
N ARG A 29 18.82 15.99 -27.74
CA ARG A 29 18.38 16.51 -26.44
C ARG A 29 17.52 17.75 -26.60
N SER A 30 17.94 18.72 -27.42
CA SER A 30 17.16 19.95 -27.64
C SER A 30 15.80 19.69 -28.31
N HIS A 31 15.71 18.65 -29.12
CA HIS A 31 14.46 18.21 -29.74
C HIS A 31 13.70 17.15 -28.93
N ARG A 32 14.12 16.86 -27.69
CA ARG A 32 13.47 15.87 -26.79
C ARG A 32 13.30 14.49 -27.44
N ARG A 33 14.24 14.09 -28.31
CA ARG A 33 14.26 12.79 -28.99
C ARG A 33 14.96 11.74 -28.12
N TRP A 34 14.39 11.43 -26.95
CA TRP A 34 15.04 10.68 -25.86
C TRP A 34 15.49 9.26 -26.22
N HIS A 35 14.68 8.51 -26.98
CA HIS A 35 15.08 7.18 -27.45
C HIS A 35 16.31 7.25 -28.36
N ALA A 36 16.31 8.16 -29.32
CA ALA A 36 17.46 8.36 -30.21
C ALA A 36 18.68 8.90 -29.45
N LEU A 37 18.47 9.73 -28.42
CA LEU A 37 19.55 10.20 -27.55
C LEU A 37 20.24 9.03 -26.83
N PHE A 38 19.48 8.05 -26.34
CA PHE A 38 20.03 6.83 -25.75
C PHE A 38 20.93 6.08 -26.74
N ASP A 39 20.46 5.88 -27.97
CA ASP A 39 21.23 5.17 -29.00
C ASP A 39 22.57 5.87 -29.29
N VAL A 40 22.56 7.20 -29.41
CA VAL A 40 23.78 7.97 -29.67
C VAL A 40 24.72 7.97 -28.45
N ARG A 41 24.18 8.03 -27.23
CA ARG A 41 24.94 7.85 -25.99
C ARG A 41 25.67 6.50 -25.98
N MET A 42 25.04 5.43 -26.46
CA MET A 42 25.66 4.09 -26.55
C MET A 42 26.81 4.07 -27.56
N LEU A 43 26.63 4.71 -28.72
CA LEU A 43 27.70 4.85 -29.70
C LEU A 43 28.88 5.64 -29.13
N ARG A 44 28.63 6.73 -28.40
CA ARG A 44 29.70 7.52 -27.78
C ARG A 44 30.42 6.76 -26.68
N ALA A 45 29.71 5.97 -25.88
CA ALA A 45 30.30 5.16 -24.84
C ALA A 45 31.29 4.14 -25.42
N ARG A 46 30.87 3.43 -26.45
CA ARG A 46 31.72 2.51 -27.21
C ARG A 46 32.93 3.22 -27.81
N ALA A 47 32.72 4.36 -28.48
CA ALA A 47 33.80 5.15 -29.09
C ALA A 47 34.86 5.57 -28.05
N THR A 48 34.43 5.99 -26.86
CA THR A 48 35.30 6.46 -25.79
C THR A 48 36.14 5.34 -25.20
N LEU A 49 35.60 4.12 -25.17
CA LEU A 49 36.27 2.92 -24.68
C LEU A 49 37.07 2.18 -25.76
N GLY A 50 37.17 2.74 -26.98
CA GLY A 50 37.86 2.10 -28.10
C GLY A 50 37.18 0.84 -28.62
N LEU A 51 35.88 0.67 -28.33
CA LEU A 51 35.08 -0.46 -28.76
C LEU A 51 34.49 -0.26 -30.17
N PRO A 52 34.19 -1.33 -30.91
CA PRO A 52 33.41 -1.24 -32.14
C PRO A 52 32.09 -0.50 -31.89
N LEU A 53 31.76 0.48 -32.73
CA LEU A 53 30.51 1.25 -32.58
C LEU A 53 29.27 0.38 -32.72
N THR A 54 29.33 -0.62 -33.60
CA THR A 54 28.25 -1.57 -33.88
C THR A 54 28.77 -3.00 -33.82
N GLY A 55 27.86 -3.96 -33.64
CA GLY A 55 28.19 -5.38 -33.56
C GLY A 55 28.35 -5.91 -32.13
N PRO A 56 28.70 -7.20 -32.00
CA PRO A 56 28.86 -7.85 -30.71
C PRO A 56 30.09 -7.31 -29.98
N LEU A 57 29.96 -7.14 -28.66
CA LEU A 57 31.09 -6.87 -27.79
C LEU A 57 31.89 -8.17 -27.65
N SER A 58 33.20 -8.11 -27.88
CA SER A 58 34.09 -9.26 -27.65
C SER A 58 34.21 -9.53 -26.15
N ASP A 59 34.88 -10.61 -25.74
CA ASP A 59 35.20 -10.81 -24.34
C ASP A 59 36.29 -9.80 -23.91
N HIS A 60 35.84 -8.61 -23.53
CA HIS A 60 36.68 -7.52 -23.03
C HIS A 60 36.95 -7.73 -21.54
N ASP A 61 38.04 -7.14 -21.05
CA ASP A 61 38.38 -7.19 -19.63
C ASP A 61 37.27 -6.60 -18.74
N ALA A 62 37.29 -6.99 -17.46
CA ALA A 62 36.27 -6.59 -16.49
C ALA A 62 36.18 -5.06 -16.32
N THR A 63 37.28 -4.33 -16.52
CA THR A 63 37.34 -2.88 -16.35
C THR A 63 36.57 -2.17 -17.45
N VAL A 64 36.81 -2.52 -18.71
CA VAL A 64 36.09 -1.94 -19.87
C VAL A 64 34.60 -2.26 -19.79
N ARG A 65 34.25 -3.46 -19.32
CA ARG A 65 32.85 -3.86 -19.10
C ARG A 65 32.17 -2.99 -18.06
N SER A 66 32.80 -2.82 -16.88
CA SER A 66 32.29 -1.95 -15.82
C SER A 66 32.11 -0.49 -16.29
N GLN A 67 33.09 0.05 -17.04
CA GLN A 67 33.01 1.41 -17.56
C GLN A 67 31.91 1.59 -18.62
N LEU A 68 31.64 0.55 -19.42
CA LEU A 68 30.54 0.57 -20.37
C LEU A 68 29.19 0.52 -19.63
N ASP A 69 29.06 -0.36 -18.64
CA ASP A 69 27.85 -0.50 -17.83
C ASP A 69 27.49 0.82 -17.11
N GLU A 70 28.48 1.49 -16.52
CA GLU A 70 28.30 2.83 -15.91
C GLU A 70 27.76 3.86 -16.92
N GLN A 71 28.31 3.87 -18.14
CA GLN A 71 27.86 4.78 -19.19
C GLN A 71 26.47 4.41 -19.73
N THR A 72 26.14 3.12 -19.78
CA THR A 72 24.80 2.63 -20.12
C THR A 72 23.77 3.04 -19.08
N ILE A 73 24.07 2.86 -17.79
CA ILE A 73 23.21 3.32 -16.70
C ILE A 73 22.99 4.83 -16.78
N ALA A 74 24.05 5.62 -17.02
CA ALA A 74 23.94 7.07 -17.16
C ALA A 74 23.05 7.49 -18.35
N ALA A 75 23.14 6.78 -19.47
CA ALA A 75 22.29 7.03 -20.63
C ALA A 75 20.83 6.65 -20.38
N CYS A 76 20.57 5.51 -19.72
CA CYS A 76 19.23 5.11 -19.30
C CYS A 76 18.60 6.17 -18.40
N ARG A 77 19.35 6.70 -17.43
CA ARG A 77 18.85 7.76 -16.53
C ARG A 77 18.44 9.02 -17.30
N GLU A 78 19.30 9.53 -18.18
CA GLU A 78 19.00 10.76 -18.93
C GLU A 78 17.76 10.59 -19.82
N SER A 79 17.72 9.53 -20.63
CA SER A 79 16.60 9.30 -21.53
C SER A 79 15.31 8.95 -20.77
N GLY A 80 15.42 8.15 -19.71
CA GLY A 80 14.28 7.77 -18.87
C GLY A 80 13.63 8.96 -18.18
N TRP A 81 14.43 9.84 -17.56
CA TRP A 81 13.90 11.06 -16.94
C TRP A 81 13.37 12.05 -17.97
N GLY A 82 14.02 12.16 -19.13
CA GLY A 82 13.51 12.96 -20.24
C GLY A 82 12.12 12.52 -20.68
N LEU A 83 11.92 11.22 -20.92
CA LEU A 83 10.62 10.66 -21.30
C LEU A 83 9.55 10.87 -20.22
N LEU A 84 9.89 10.60 -18.96
CA LEU A 84 8.95 10.77 -17.85
C LEU A 84 8.52 12.23 -17.70
N ASN A 85 9.45 13.19 -17.80
CA ASN A 85 9.14 14.62 -17.76
C ASN A 85 8.35 15.11 -18.99
N ASP A 86 8.32 14.35 -20.07
CA ASP A 86 7.51 14.60 -21.25
C ASP A 86 6.12 13.93 -21.16
N GLY A 87 5.77 13.31 -20.02
CA GLY A 87 4.52 12.59 -19.83
C GLY A 87 4.50 11.19 -20.45
N GLN A 88 5.60 10.73 -21.06
CA GLN A 88 5.74 9.38 -21.61
C GLN A 88 6.19 8.42 -20.51
N VAL A 89 5.30 8.17 -19.55
CA VAL A 89 5.59 7.50 -18.27
C VAL A 89 6.07 6.06 -18.49
N SER A 90 5.34 5.27 -19.27
CA SER A 90 5.67 3.87 -19.55
C SER A 90 7.02 3.75 -20.30
N ALA A 91 7.25 4.64 -21.26
CA ALA A 91 8.50 4.68 -22.02
C ALA A 91 9.68 5.09 -21.13
N GLY A 92 9.48 6.04 -20.20
CA GLY A 92 10.48 6.41 -19.21
C GLY A 92 10.82 5.26 -18.27
N TRP A 93 9.80 4.56 -17.76
CA TRP A 93 9.97 3.42 -16.87
C TRP A 93 10.82 2.30 -17.48
N MET A 94 10.68 2.05 -18.79
CA MET A 94 11.50 1.08 -19.53
C MET A 94 13.01 1.29 -19.30
N TYR A 95 13.47 2.54 -19.21
CA TYR A 95 14.88 2.87 -18.94
C TYR A 95 15.20 2.96 -17.45
N LEU A 96 14.27 3.51 -16.64
CA LEU A 96 14.52 3.80 -15.23
C LEU A 96 14.56 2.55 -14.36
N ARG A 97 13.76 1.51 -14.69
CA ARG A 97 13.65 0.26 -13.90
C ARG A 97 14.96 -0.44 -13.56
N ALA A 98 15.97 -0.30 -14.42
CA ALA A 98 17.27 -0.94 -14.26
C ALA A 98 18.39 0.04 -13.93
N SER A 99 18.08 1.35 -13.87
CA SER A 99 19.09 2.41 -13.75
C SER A 99 18.91 3.30 -12.53
N VAL A 100 17.72 3.31 -11.91
CA VAL A 100 17.37 4.19 -10.79
C VAL A 100 16.72 3.37 -9.66
N PRO A 101 16.99 3.69 -8.38
CA PRO A 101 16.24 3.10 -7.27
C PRO A 101 14.74 3.36 -7.39
N GLN A 102 13.91 2.34 -7.15
CA GLN A 102 12.44 2.45 -7.27
C GLN A 102 11.87 3.65 -6.50
N ALA A 103 12.40 3.94 -5.31
CA ALA A 103 11.96 5.05 -4.47
C ALA A 103 12.10 6.44 -5.13
N GLU A 104 13.13 6.67 -5.96
CA GLU A 104 13.26 7.92 -6.70
C GLU A 104 12.20 8.04 -7.80
N VAL A 105 11.88 6.92 -8.45
CA VAL A 105 10.87 6.88 -9.52
C VAL A 105 9.48 7.13 -8.92
N THR A 106 9.11 6.44 -7.85
CA THR A 106 7.80 6.62 -7.20
C THR A 106 7.62 8.04 -6.68
N GLN A 107 8.66 8.66 -6.10
CA GLN A 107 8.63 10.07 -5.72
C GLN A 107 8.32 10.99 -6.90
N ARG A 108 8.95 10.76 -8.06
CA ARG A 108 8.71 11.58 -9.25
C ARG A 108 7.33 11.34 -9.87
N LEU A 109 6.87 10.09 -9.88
CA LEU A 109 5.51 9.73 -10.31
C LEU A 109 4.46 10.41 -9.42
N GLY A 110 4.69 10.49 -8.11
CA GLY A 110 3.83 11.22 -7.17
C GLY A 110 3.71 12.70 -7.51
N GLN A 111 4.84 13.38 -7.73
CA GLN A 111 4.84 14.79 -8.14
C GLN A 111 4.08 15.03 -9.45
N LEU A 112 4.29 14.15 -10.44
CA LEU A 112 3.59 14.25 -11.72
C LEU A 112 2.08 14.00 -11.56
N ALA A 113 1.69 13.02 -10.74
CA ALA A 113 0.29 12.75 -10.44
C ALA A 113 -0.39 13.95 -9.75
N GLU A 114 0.27 14.58 -8.77
CA GLU A 114 -0.23 15.79 -8.11
C GLU A 114 -0.44 16.94 -9.11
N GLU A 115 0.55 17.18 -9.98
CA GLU A 115 0.46 18.22 -11.01
C GLU A 115 -0.71 17.99 -11.98
N LEU A 116 -0.94 16.73 -12.38
CA LEU A 116 -2.02 16.31 -13.28
C LEU A 116 -3.39 16.37 -12.60
N LEU A 117 -3.50 15.95 -11.34
CA LEU A 117 -4.75 16.01 -10.57
C LEU A 117 -5.17 17.45 -10.24
N ALA A 118 -4.20 18.36 -10.03
CA ALA A 118 -4.46 19.77 -9.77
C ALA A 118 -4.93 20.53 -11.02
N ASN A 119 -4.56 20.05 -12.22
CA ASN A 119 -4.93 20.64 -13.49
C ASN A 119 -5.62 19.58 -14.37
N PRO A 120 -6.84 19.15 -14.01
CA PRO A 120 -7.57 18.19 -14.80
C PRO A 120 -7.78 18.78 -16.19
N ALA A 121 -7.47 17.99 -17.21
CA ALA A 121 -7.66 18.41 -18.58
C ALA A 121 -9.14 18.54 -18.93
N ASP A 122 -9.46 19.42 -19.86
CA ASP A 122 -10.83 19.54 -20.38
C ASP A 122 -11.31 18.19 -20.91
N ASP A 123 -12.53 17.78 -20.54
CA ASP A 123 -13.17 16.50 -20.86
C ASP A 123 -13.22 16.13 -22.37
N ALA A 124 -12.77 17.02 -23.25
CA ALA A 124 -12.78 16.85 -24.69
C ALA A 124 -11.54 16.12 -25.26
N ASP A 125 -10.46 15.94 -24.48
CA ASP A 125 -9.23 15.32 -24.95
C ASP A 125 -8.87 14.05 -24.15
N GLU A 126 -9.25 12.87 -24.65
CA GLU A 126 -8.95 11.59 -24.00
C GLU A 126 -7.43 11.35 -23.81
N ASP A 127 -6.60 11.90 -24.71
CA ASP A 127 -5.13 11.73 -24.66
C ASP A 127 -4.50 12.44 -23.45
N SER A 128 -5.19 13.44 -22.90
CA SER A 128 -4.71 14.21 -21.75
C SER A 128 -4.68 13.43 -20.43
N TYR A 129 -5.51 12.38 -20.32
CA TYR A 129 -5.55 11.49 -19.16
C TYR A 129 -4.55 10.34 -19.25
N GLN A 130 -3.93 10.14 -20.42
CA GLN A 130 -3.02 9.03 -20.66
C GLN A 130 -1.85 8.97 -19.67
N PRO A 131 -1.14 10.08 -19.34
CA PRO A 131 -0.05 10.03 -18.37
C PRO A 131 -0.51 9.55 -16.99
N LEU A 132 -1.70 9.96 -16.54
CA LEU A 132 -2.25 9.57 -15.24
C LEU A 132 -2.65 8.09 -15.22
N GLN A 133 -3.21 7.57 -16.32
CA GLN A 133 -3.49 6.14 -16.49
C GLN A 133 -2.21 5.30 -16.50
N GLU A 134 -1.15 5.78 -17.16
CA GLU A 134 0.15 5.11 -17.13
C GLU A 134 0.78 5.13 -15.73
N ILE A 135 0.67 6.24 -14.99
CA ILE A 135 1.09 6.28 -13.57
C ILE A 135 0.30 5.26 -12.76
N LEU A 136 -1.03 5.20 -12.91
CA LEU A 136 -1.88 4.22 -12.23
C LEU A 136 -1.46 2.79 -12.55
N GLN A 137 -1.14 2.51 -13.82
CA GLN A 137 -0.65 1.21 -14.27
C GLN A 137 0.62 0.79 -13.53
N LEU A 138 1.60 1.68 -13.43
CA LEU A 138 2.86 1.36 -12.77
C LEU A 138 2.69 1.26 -11.24
N THR A 139 1.98 2.21 -10.65
CA THR A 139 1.88 2.36 -9.19
C THR A 139 1.03 1.26 -8.55
N LEU A 140 -0.17 1.03 -9.09
CA LEU A 140 -1.11 0.05 -8.56
C LEU A 140 -0.91 -1.35 -9.16
N TRP A 141 -0.99 -1.47 -10.48
CA TRP A 141 -1.10 -2.77 -11.15
C TRP A 141 0.25 -3.48 -11.30
N GLU A 142 1.35 -2.73 -11.46
CA GLU A 142 2.72 -3.26 -11.37
C GLU A 142 3.31 -3.20 -9.95
N GLY A 143 2.60 -2.58 -9.00
CA GLY A 143 2.94 -2.60 -7.57
C GLY A 143 4.13 -1.72 -7.18
N LEU A 144 4.45 -0.66 -7.93
CA LEU A 144 5.56 0.24 -7.58
C LEU A 144 5.27 1.06 -6.32
N ASP A 145 4.04 1.57 -6.20
CA ASP A 145 3.54 2.34 -5.06
C ASP A 145 2.01 2.23 -4.99
N PRO A 146 1.48 1.15 -4.37
CA PRO A 146 0.03 0.93 -4.29
C PRO A 146 -0.72 2.06 -3.57
N THR A 147 -0.06 2.83 -2.70
CA THR A 147 -0.68 3.95 -1.98
C THR A 147 -0.98 5.09 -2.93
N LEU A 148 -0.01 5.47 -3.76
CA LEU A 148 -0.20 6.45 -4.82
C LEU A 148 -1.26 5.98 -5.82
N GLY A 149 -1.21 4.70 -6.20
CA GLY A 149 -2.19 4.11 -7.11
C GLY A 149 -3.62 4.24 -6.62
N ILE A 150 -3.89 3.86 -5.37
CA ILE A 150 -5.23 4.00 -4.75
C ILE A 150 -5.62 5.46 -4.56
N HIS A 151 -4.66 6.34 -4.22
CA HIS A 151 -4.92 7.77 -4.15
C HIS A 151 -5.44 8.33 -5.48
N ILE A 152 -4.77 7.99 -6.60
CA ILE A 152 -5.22 8.39 -7.93
C ILE A 152 -6.62 7.83 -8.23
N THR A 153 -6.88 6.56 -7.89
CA THR A 153 -8.21 5.96 -8.07
C THR A 153 -9.28 6.68 -7.26
N LEU A 154 -9.03 7.05 -6.00
CA LEU A 154 -9.97 7.83 -5.18
C LEU A 154 -10.31 9.16 -5.85
N MET A 155 -9.28 9.89 -6.29
CA MET A 155 -9.44 11.24 -6.84
C MET A 155 -10.12 11.26 -8.22
N THR A 156 -9.99 10.20 -9.01
CA THR A 156 -10.48 10.16 -10.41
C THR A 156 -11.72 9.30 -10.60
N GLN A 157 -11.89 8.25 -9.78
CA GLN A 157 -12.90 7.20 -9.97
C GLN A 157 -13.78 6.99 -8.73
N GLY A 158 -13.46 7.62 -7.59
CA GLY A 158 -14.25 7.61 -6.36
C GLY A 158 -14.07 6.38 -5.46
N THR A 159 -14.73 6.41 -4.30
CA THR A 159 -14.58 5.44 -3.20
C THR A 159 -14.84 3.99 -3.62
N CYS A 160 -15.89 3.73 -4.40
CA CYS A 160 -16.25 2.36 -4.82
C CYS A 160 -15.15 1.68 -5.65
N ASN A 161 -14.58 2.42 -6.61
CA ASN A 161 -13.51 1.91 -7.45
C ASN A 161 -12.21 1.73 -6.66
N ALA A 162 -11.92 2.62 -5.70
CA ALA A 162 -10.76 2.48 -4.83
C ALA A 162 -10.86 1.26 -3.89
N VAL A 163 -12.04 1.00 -3.33
CA VAL A 163 -12.30 -0.22 -2.53
C VAL A 163 -12.10 -1.47 -3.39
N THR A 164 -12.69 -1.48 -4.59
CA THR A 164 -12.56 -2.61 -5.53
C THR A 164 -11.09 -2.84 -5.92
N ALA A 165 -10.35 -1.77 -6.21
CA ALA A 165 -8.93 -1.83 -6.54
C ALA A 165 -8.07 -2.35 -5.39
N TYR A 166 -8.38 -1.96 -4.13
CA TYR A 166 -7.71 -2.50 -2.94
C TYR A 166 -7.90 -4.02 -2.85
N GLU A 167 -9.12 -4.52 -3.07
CA GLU A 167 -9.39 -5.96 -3.01
C GLU A 167 -8.61 -6.74 -4.06
N GLN A 168 -8.56 -6.21 -5.29
CA GLN A 168 -7.93 -6.88 -6.42
C GLN A 168 -6.40 -6.90 -6.34
N SER A 169 -5.78 -5.81 -5.88
CA SER A 169 -4.33 -5.61 -6.05
C SER A 169 -3.55 -5.44 -4.75
N VAL A 170 -4.23 -5.06 -3.66
CA VAL A 170 -3.56 -4.72 -2.39
C VAL A 170 -3.74 -5.81 -1.35
N SER A 171 -4.90 -6.46 -1.31
CA SER A 171 -5.25 -7.44 -0.27
C SER A 171 -4.31 -8.66 -0.23
N GLY A 172 -3.63 -8.98 -1.33
CA GLY A 172 -2.63 -10.05 -1.41
C GLY A 172 -1.19 -9.63 -1.09
N LEU A 173 -0.92 -8.35 -0.87
CA LEU A 173 0.43 -7.84 -0.61
C LEU A 173 0.87 -8.11 0.84
N PRO A 174 2.17 -8.04 1.15
CA PRO A 174 2.65 -8.05 2.53
C PRO A 174 2.02 -6.93 3.39
N PRO A 175 1.80 -7.15 4.70
CA PRO A 175 1.14 -6.18 5.57
C PRO A 175 1.75 -4.77 5.61
N ASP A 176 3.07 -4.67 5.51
CA ASP A 176 3.80 -3.40 5.46
C ASP A 176 3.49 -2.57 4.22
N GLN A 177 3.08 -3.23 3.13
CA GLN A 177 2.59 -2.56 1.91
C GLN A 177 1.09 -2.30 1.95
N GLN A 178 0.31 -3.12 2.67
CA GLN A 178 -1.13 -2.91 2.82
C GLN A 178 -1.45 -1.74 3.76
N ALA A 179 -0.74 -1.63 4.89
CA ALA A 179 -1.09 -0.71 5.96
C ALA A 179 -1.16 0.78 5.53
N PRO A 180 -0.22 1.31 4.73
CA PRO A 180 -0.31 2.69 4.23
C PRO A 180 -1.56 2.92 3.37
N VAL A 181 -1.92 1.95 2.53
CA VAL A 181 -3.09 2.03 1.65
C VAL A 181 -4.39 1.93 2.46
N ALA A 182 -4.44 1.02 3.44
CA ALA A 182 -5.58 0.89 4.34
C ALA A 182 -5.78 2.16 5.18
N ALA A 183 -4.69 2.77 5.66
CA ALA A 183 -4.73 4.05 6.37
C ALA A 183 -5.31 5.18 5.51
N LEU A 184 -4.91 5.27 4.23
CA LEU A 184 -5.47 6.23 3.27
C LEU A 184 -6.99 6.07 3.11
N LEU A 185 -7.49 4.83 2.98
CA LEU A 185 -8.92 4.56 2.84
C LEU A 185 -9.72 4.84 4.13
N VAL A 186 -9.13 4.56 5.30
CA VAL A 186 -9.73 4.91 6.60
C VAL A 186 -9.85 6.42 6.74
N GLU A 187 -8.79 7.15 6.40
CA GLU A 187 -8.77 8.62 6.41
C GLU A 187 -9.86 9.18 5.50
N HIS A 188 -9.86 8.76 4.23
CA HIS A 188 -10.84 9.20 3.25
C HIS A 188 -12.28 8.94 3.70
N LEU A 189 -12.60 7.72 4.11
CA LEU A 189 -13.95 7.34 4.50
C LEU A 189 -14.39 8.04 5.79
N HIS A 190 -13.47 8.28 6.72
CA HIS A 190 -13.75 9.05 7.93
C HIS A 190 -14.11 10.50 7.62
N GLU A 191 -13.37 11.18 6.75
CA GLU A 191 -13.69 12.55 6.34
C GLU A 191 -15.00 12.61 5.54
N GLU A 192 -15.22 11.66 4.61
CA GLU A 192 -16.48 11.54 3.87
C GLU A 192 -17.69 11.38 4.82
N LEU A 193 -17.57 10.52 5.84
CA LEU A 193 -18.59 10.38 6.87
C LEU A 193 -18.81 11.67 7.65
N PHE A 194 -17.72 12.28 8.10
CA PHE A 194 -17.79 13.48 8.91
C PHE A 194 -18.51 14.60 8.17
N ASP A 195 -18.16 14.84 6.91
CA ASP A 195 -18.75 15.90 6.10
C ASP A 195 -20.22 15.61 5.77
N ASN A 196 -20.56 14.38 5.38
CA ASN A 196 -21.94 13.99 5.10
C ASN A 196 -22.84 14.08 6.35
N LEU A 197 -22.34 13.60 7.49
CA LEU A 197 -23.05 13.68 8.77
C LEU A 197 -23.19 15.13 9.23
N ALA A 198 -22.14 15.94 9.14
CA ALA A 198 -22.19 17.35 9.52
C ALA A 198 -23.21 18.12 8.67
N HIS A 199 -23.25 17.85 7.37
CA HIS A 199 -24.22 18.45 6.46
C HIS A 199 -25.67 18.10 6.84
N ASP A 200 -25.97 16.82 7.07
CA ASP A 200 -27.31 16.38 7.53
C ASP A 200 -27.70 17.08 8.84
N LEU A 201 -26.82 17.05 9.84
CA LEU A 201 -27.11 17.59 11.17
C LEU A 201 -27.30 19.11 11.18
N LEU A 202 -26.54 19.85 10.37
CA LEU A 202 -26.77 21.28 10.16
C LEU A 202 -28.12 21.52 9.47
N SER A 203 -28.44 20.75 8.43
CA SER A 203 -29.70 20.90 7.69
C SER A 203 -30.95 20.63 8.55
N ARG A 204 -30.79 19.79 9.59
CA ARG A 204 -31.83 19.43 10.56
C ARG A 204 -31.81 20.26 11.83
N GLU A 205 -30.93 21.26 11.91
CA GLU A 205 -30.74 22.13 13.08
C GLU A 205 -30.42 21.36 14.39
N LEU A 206 -29.83 20.16 14.27
CA LEU A 206 -29.43 19.33 15.41
C LEU A 206 -28.07 19.75 15.99
N VAL A 207 -27.25 20.40 15.18
CA VAL A 207 -26.00 21.06 15.58
C VAL A 207 -25.96 22.44 14.93
N SER A 208 -25.13 23.33 15.47
CA SER A 208 -24.89 24.67 14.89
C SER A 208 -23.50 24.76 14.27
N ASP A 209 -23.30 25.72 13.36
CA ASP A 209 -21.98 26.02 12.78
C ASP A 209 -20.91 26.28 13.86
N ALA A 210 -21.31 26.94 14.95
CA ALA A 210 -20.43 27.17 16.10
C ALA A 210 -20.00 25.85 16.77
N THR A 211 -20.93 24.92 16.97
CA THR A 211 -20.63 23.60 17.54
C THR A 211 -19.70 22.81 16.62
N LEU A 212 -19.94 22.85 15.31
CA LEU A 212 -19.09 22.16 14.33
C LEU A 212 -17.67 22.75 14.29
N ALA A 213 -17.55 24.07 14.34
CA ALA A 213 -16.26 24.75 14.43
C ALA A 213 -15.50 24.40 15.72
N ASP A 214 -16.20 24.34 16.85
CA ASP A 214 -15.63 23.92 18.13
C ASP A 214 -15.11 22.48 18.07
N ILE A 215 -15.91 21.55 17.53
CA ILE A 215 -15.51 20.14 17.33
C ILE A 215 -14.25 20.07 16.47
N ARG A 216 -14.23 20.73 15.30
CA ARG A 216 -13.05 20.73 14.41
C ARG A 216 -11.83 21.35 15.09
N SER A 217 -11.99 22.46 15.82
CA SER A 217 -10.89 23.15 16.52
C SER A 217 -10.28 22.32 17.65
N ALA A 218 -11.08 21.48 18.29
CA ALA A 218 -10.65 20.54 19.32
C ALA A 218 -10.06 19.24 18.74
N GLY A 219 -10.03 19.08 17.41
CA GLY A 219 -9.65 17.83 16.75
C GLY A 219 -10.65 16.69 17.01
N GLY A 220 -11.92 17.03 17.25
CA GLY A 220 -13.00 16.07 17.41
C GLY A 220 -13.34 15.38 16.09
N ASP A 221 -13.96 14.21 16.21
CA ASP A 221 -14.22 13.28 15.11
C ASP A 221 -15.72 12.98 14.95
N VAL A 222 -16.06 11.96 14.16
CA VAL A 222 -17.43 11.48 13.97
C VAL A 222 -18.12 11.14 15.30
N ALA A 223 -17.38 10.60 16.29
CA ALA A 223 -17.97 10.26 17.59
C ALA A 223 -18.35 11.54 18.38
N ALA A 224 -17.52 12.59 18.31
CA ALA A 224 -17.84 13.89 18.89
C ALA A 224 -19.09 14.50 18.24
N LEU A 225 -19.22 14.40 16.92
CA LEU A 225 -20.36 14.91 16.16
C LEU A 225 -21.66 14.17 16.49
N LEU A 226 -21.61 12.83 16.56
CA LEU A 226 -22.74 12.01 17.02
C LEU A 226 -23.15 12.37 18.45
N THR A 227 -22.18 12.56 19.36
CA THR A 227 -22.45 12.94 20.74
C THR A 227 -23.14 14.30 20.83
N ALA A 228 -22.66 15.29 20.07
CA ALA A 228 -23.27 16.62 20.01
C ALA A 228 -24.73 16.58 19.50
N ALA A 229 -25.04 15.67 18.58
CA ALA A 229 -26.39 15.44 18.06
C ALA A 229 -27.27 14.54 18.95
N GLY A 230 -26.81 14.16 20.16
CA GLY A 230 -27.57 13.30 21.07
C GLY A 230 -27.53 11.80 20.75
N GLY A 231 -26.52 11.34 19.99
CA GLY A 231 -26.20 9.93 19.75
C GLY A 231 -26.92 9.28 18.56
N LEU A 232 -28.10 9.77 18.16
CA LEU A 232 -28.84 9.34 16.96
C LEU A 232 -29.06 7.81 16.86
N ALA A 233 -29.26 7.13 18.00
CA ALA A 233 -29.33 5.67 18.06
C ALA A 233 -30.50 5.06 17.25
N ASP A 234 -31.65 5.73 17.23
CA ASP A 234 -32.85 5.29 16.49
C ASP A 234 -33.03 6.05 15.16
N ASP A 235 -31.99 6.74 14.69
CA ASP A 235 -32.05 7.59 13.50
C ASP A 235 -31.86 6.76 12.21
N PRO A 236 -32.82 6.79 11.27
CA PRO A 236 -32.74 5.98 10.06
C PRO A 236 -31.82 6.55 8.99
N SER A 237 -31.28 7.76 9.15
CA SER A 237 -30.43 8.41 8.15
C SER A 237 -29.10 7.67 7.98
N ILE A 238 -28.65 7.61 6.74
CA ILE A 238 -27.44 6.92 6.32
C ILE A 238 -26.58 7.91 5.54
N HIS A 239 -25.34 8.07 5.98
CA HIS A 239 -24.39 9.08 5.50
C HIS A 239 -23.22 8.48 4.74
N LEU A 240 -23.17 7.15 4.62
CA LEU A 240 -22.15 6.41 3.90
C LEU A 240 -22.73 5.12 3.34
N ASP A 241 -22.15 4.65 2.24
CA ASP A 241 -22.41 3.31 1.74
C ASP A 241 -21.90 2.25 2.74
N ALA A 242 -22.80 1.36 3.17
CA ALA A 242 -22.51 0.34 4.17
C ALA A 242 -21.50 -0.72 3.68
N SER A 243 -21.44 -0.99 2.37
CA SER A 243 -20.47 -1.92 1.80
C SER A 243 -19.06 -1.33 1.80
N HIS A 244 -18.92 -0.03 1.49
CA HIS A 244 -17.63 0.67 1.64
C HIS A 244 -17.17 0.67 3.10
N LEU A 245 -18.08 0.94 4.04
CA LEU A 245 -17.79 0.93 5.47
C LEU A 245 -17.29 -0.44 5.95
N GLN A 246 -17.97 -1.52 5.57
CA GLN A 246 -17.56 -2.87 5.91
C GLN A 246 -16.18 -3.22 5.34
N ALA A 247 -15.92 -2.86 4.08
CA ALA A 247 -14.64 -3.12 3.43
C ALA A 247 -13.49 -2.36 4.11
N VAL A 248 -13.65 -1.06 4.36
CA VAL A 248 -12.62 -0.23 5.00
C VAL A 248 -12.35 -0.66 6.44
N LEU A 249 -13.38 -1.03 7.21
CA LEU A 249 -13.18 -1.61 8.55
C LEU A 249 -12.42 -2.94 8.51
N ARG A 250 -12.57 -3.73 7.45
CA ARG A 250 -11.77 -4.95 7.25
C ARG A 250 -10.32 -4.61 6.88
N PHE A 251 -10.08 -3.65 5.99
CA PHE A 251 -8.73 -3.22 5.61
C PHE A 251 -7.97 -2.65 6.81
N ALA A 252 -8.64 -1.85 7.63
CA ALA A 252 -8.07 -1.20 8.81
C ALA A 252 -7.47 -2.16 9.85
N ARG A 253 -7.82 -3.45 9.83
CA ARG A 253 -7.30 -4.48 10.75
C ARG A 253 -5.78 -4.61 10.68
N ILE A 254 -5.18 -4.30 9.52
CA ILE A 254 -3.73 -4.34 9.33
C ILE A 254 -3.00 -3.11 9.91
N CYS A 255 -3.73 -2.01 10.13
CA CYS A 255 -3.16 -0.75 10.60
C CYS A 255 -2.72 -0.84 12.07
N THR A 256 -1.61 -0.18 12.41
CA THR A 256 -1.04 -0.13 13.77
C THR A 256 -0.91 1.29 14.33
N ASP A 257 -1.01 2.32 13.48
CA ASP A 257 -0.93 3.72 13.89
C ASP A 257 -2.14 4.10 14.78
N PRO A 258 -1.93 4.57 16.02
CA PRO A 258 -3.01 5.02 16.90
C PRO A 258 -3.92 6.10 16.29
N ALA A 259 -3.41 6.97 15.43
CA ALA A 259 -4.22 8.01 14.77
C ALA A 259 -5.25 7.38 13.81
N VAL A 260 -4.82 6.42 13.01
CA VAL A 260 -5.68 5.66 12.09
C VAL A 260 -6.67 4.79 12.87
N LEU A 261 -6.22 4.13 13.94
CA LEU A 261 -7.06 3.28 14.78
C LEU A 261 -8.20 4.06 15.44
N LYS A 262 -7.96 5.31 15.88
CA LYS A 262 -9.03 6.18 16.41
C LYS A 262 -10.13 6.43 15.38
N LYS A 263 -9.76 6.73 14.13
CA LYS A 263 -10.72 6.91 13.03
C LYS A 263 -11.48 5.61 12.73
N ALA A 264 -10.79 4.47 12.76
CA ALA A 264 -11.42 3.16 12.62
C ALA A 264 -12.42 2.85 13.77
N VAL A 265 -12.13 3.26 15.00
CA VAL A 265 -13.10 3.18 16.13
C VAL A 265 -14.32 4.05 15.87
N ALA A 266 -14.14 5.28 15.38
CA ALA A 266 -15.24 6.18 15.01
C ALA A 266 -16.13 5.56 13.92
N LEU A 267 -15.53 5.03 12.85
CA LEU A 267 -16.24 4.31 11.78
C LEU A 267 -16.98 3.07 12.31
N ALA A 268 -16.36 2.27 13.18
CA ALA A 268 -16.98 1.09 13.77
C ALA A 268 -18.14 1.46 14.71
N SER A 269 -18.03 2.57 15.43
CA SER A 269 -19.08 3.10 16.29
C SER A 269 -20.27 3.59 15.47
N TYR A 270 -20.02 4.26 14.34
CA TYR A 270 -21.05 4.61 13.38
C TYR A 270 -21.72 3.37 12.76
N ALA A 271 -20.96 2.32 12.45
CA ALA A 271 -21.50 1.06 11.94
C ALA A 271 -22.50 0.42 12.93
N CYS A 272 -22.23 0.50 14.24
CA CYS A 272 -23.15 -0.01 15.28
C CYS A 272 -24.49 0.74 15.35
N ARG A 273 -24.55 1.98 14.84
CA ARG A 273 -25.74 2.84 14.83
C ARG A 273 -26.63 2.61 13.60
N LEU A 274 -26.09 1.99 12.54
CA LEU A 274 -26.87 1.79 11.30
C LEU A 274 -28.15 0.97 11.57
N PRO A 275 -29.24 1.20 10.82
CA PRO A 275 -30.41 0.33 10.90
C PRO A 275 -30.03 -1.13 10.58
N ALA A 276 -30.74 -2.09 11.17
CA ALA A 276 -30.42 -3.52 11.05
C ALA A 276 -30.30 -4.00 9.58
N ASP A 277 -31.14 -3.47 8.67
CA ASP A 277 -31.12 -3.82 7.25
C ASP A 277 -29.81 -3.38 6.52
N PHE A 278 -29.05 -2.46 7.12
CA PHE A 278 -27.77 -1.96 6.63
C PHE A 278 -26.57 -2.46 7.46
N GLN A 279 -26.82 -3.33 8.45
CA GLN A 279 -25.77 -4.03 9.20
C GLN A 279 -25.50 -5.38 8.53
N TYR A 280 -24.79 -5.36 7.41
CA TYR A 280 -24.46 -6.59 6.69
C TYR A 280 -23.52 -7.48 7.54
N PRO A 281 -23.80 -8.80 7.60
CA PRO A 281 -22.93 -9.71 8.31
C PRO A 281 -21.55 -9.77 7.66
N GLY A 282 -20.51 -9.80 8.48
CA GLY A 282 -19.15 -10.12 8.05
C GLY A 282 -18.81 -11.59 8.24
N ASP A 283 -17.54 -11.93 8.00
CA ASP A 283 -17.00 -13.25 8.31
C ASP A 283 -16.62 -13.34 9.79
N VAL A 284 -16.78 -14.51 10.41
CA VAL A 284 -16.35 -14.77 11.79
C VAL A 284 -14.84 -14.54 11.91
N PRO A 285 -14.35 -13.84 12.96
CA PRO A 285 -15.04 -13.41 14.19
C PRO A 285 -15.64 -12.00 14.12
N PHE A 286 -15.82 -11.45 12.92
CA PHE A 286 -16.41 -10.14 12.66
C PHE A 286 -17.81 -10.23 12.03
N ALA A 287 -18.60 -11.26 12.39
CA ALA A 287 -19.95 -11.44 11.89
C ALA A 287 -20.84 -10.23 12.18
N ASP A 288 -20.77 -9.68 13.40
CA ASP A 288 -21.23 -8.32 13.70
C ASP A 288 -20.09 -7.34 13.39
N THR A 289 -20.06 -6.84 12.16
CA THR A 289 -18.97 -6.01 11.64
C THR A 289 -18.70 -4.80 12.54
N GLY A 290 -19.74 -4.07 12.93
CA GLY A 290 -19.59 -2.84 13.73
C GLY A 290 -19.06 -3.15 15.13
N ARG A 291 -19.73 -4.05 15.85
CA ARG A 291 -19.37 -4.37 17.24
C ARG A 291 -17.99 -5.01 17.34
N SER A 292 -17.71 -5.99 16.49
CA SER A 292 -16.44 -6.72 16.52
C SER A 292 -15.27 -5.81 16.16
N SER A 293 -15.44 -4.96 15.14
CA SER A 293 -14.43 -3.97 14.75
C SER A 293 -14.19 -2.95 15.88
N ARG A 294 -15.25 -2.51 16.56
CA ARG A 294 -15.13 -1.60 17.70
C ARG A 294 -14.32 -2.23 18.84
N PHE A 295 -14.60 -3.48 19.22
CA PHE A 295 -13.78 -4.20 20.21
C PHE A 295 -12.32 -4.31 19.78
N PHE A 296 -12.07 -4.71 18.54
CA PHE A 296 -10.73 -4.91 18.02
C PHE A 296 -9.90 -3.61 18.06
N PHE A 297 -10.40 -2.52 17.48
CA PHE A 297 -9.66 -1.26 17.41
C PHE A 297 -9.53 -0.56 18.75
N THR A 298 -10.56 -0.64 19.61
CA THR A 298 -10.54 -0.05 20.96
C THR A 298 -9.49 -0.74 21.85
N ALA A 299 -9.41 -2.08 21.78
CA ALA A 299 -8.37 -2.83 22.48
C ALA A 299 -6.97 -2.43 22.04
N LEU A 300 -6.74 -2.28 20.74
CA LEU A 300 -5.45 -1.85 20.18
C LEU A 300 -5.04 -0.43 20.59
N LEU A 301 -5.98 0.39 21.07
CA LEU A 301 -5.71 1.70 21.68
C LEU A 301 -5.46 1.61 23.20
N GLY A 302 -5.43 0.41 23.79
CA GLY A 302 -5.21 0.19 25.22
C GLY A 302 -6.47 0.30 26.07
N HIS A 303 -7.65 0.09 25.48
CA HIS A 303 -8.95 0.20 26.16
C HIS A 303 -9.73 -1.11 26.10
N GLU A 304 -10.30 -1.55 27.22
CA GLU A 304 -11.14 -2.77 27.28
C GLU A 304 -10.44 -4.05 26.76
N GLU A 305 -9.11 -4.15 26.91
CA GLU A 305 -8.30 -5.26 26.37
C GLU A 305 -8.81 -6.64 26.78
N ASP A 306 -9.06 -6.87 28.08
CA ASP A 306 -9.52 -8.16 28.60
C ASP A 306 -10.91 -8.53 28.05
N ALA A 307 -11.80 -7.54 27.91
CA ALA A 307 -13.14 -7.75 27.36
C ALA A 307 -13.08 -8.10 25.87
N ALA A 308 -12.20 -7.45 25.11
CA ALA A 308 -11.98 -7.75 23.70
C ALA A 308 -11.37 -9.15 23.52
N LEU A 309 -10.37 -9.52 24.30
CA LEU A 309 -9.79 -10.87 24.25
C LEU A 309 -10.82 -11.95 24.59
N ALA A 310 -11.63 -11.73 25.63
CA ALA A 310 -12.72 -12.65 25.97
C ALA A 310 -13.74 -12.78 24.83
N TYR A 311 -14.11 -11.66 24.20
CA TYR A 311 -15.02 -11.64 23.05
C TYR A 311 -14.45 -12.45 21.88
N PHE A 312 -13.23 -12.17 21.43
CA PHE A 312 -12.63 -12.88 20.29
C PHE A 312 -12.34 -14.35 20.59
N HIS A 313 -12.06 -14.70 21.85
CA HIS A 313 -11.95 -16.08 22.27
C HIS A 313 -13.30 -16.81 22.18
N GLU A 314 -14.40 -16.20 22.64
CA GLU A 314 -15.74 -16.76 22.49
C GLU A 314 -16.11 -16.96 21.02
N GLN A 315 -15.83 -15.96 20.16
CA GLN A 315 -16.06 -16.07 18.72
C GLN A 315 -15.26 -17.21 18.09
N ALA A 316 -13.97 -17.35 18.42
CA ALA A 316 -13.12 -18.42 17.90
C ALA A 316 -13.55 -19.82 18.39
N ALA A 317 -14.02 -19.94 19.62
CA ALA A 317 -14.52 -21.20 20.18
C ALA A 317 -15.88 -21.62 19.61
N ALA A 318 -16.71 -20.66 19.22
CA ALA A 318 -18.02 -20.89 18.61
C ALA A 318 -17.98 -21.04 17.08
N ALA A 319 -16.85 -20.69 16.45
CA ALA A 319 -16.66 -20.78 15.01
C ALA A 319 -16.77 -22.23 14.51
N ASP A 320 -17.31 -22.40 13.31
CA ASP A 320 -17.34 -23.71 12.67
C ASP A 320 -15.95 -24.13 12.15
N GLN A 321 -15.85 -25.33 11.60
CA GLN A 321 -14.57 -25.87 11.12
C GLN A 321 -13.92 -25.06 9.98
N TYR A 322 -14.69 -24.24 9.26
CA TYR A 322 -14.21 -23.42 8.15
C TYR A 322 -13.72 -22.06 8.64
N ASP A 323 -14.44 -21.46 9.59
CA ASP A 323 -14.11 -20.14 10.12
C ASP A 323 -13.11 -20.16 11.28
N ALA A 324 -13.04 -21.27 12.03
CA ALA A 324 -12.20 -21.37 13.22
C ALA A 324 -10.73 -21.02 12.97
N PRO A 325 -10.05 -21.50 11.90
CA PRO A 325 -8.65 -21.13 11.64
C PRO A 325 -8.44 -19.60 11.60
N THR A 326 -9.27 -18.89 10.85
CA THR A 326 -9.22 -17.42 10.73
C THR A 326 -9.54 -16.73 12.06
N ALA A 327 -10.52 -17.24 12.81
CA ALA A 327 -10.89 -16.67 14.11
C ALA A 327 -9.78 -16.81 15.16
N TYR A 328 -9.10 -17.96 15.21
CA TYR A 328 -7.92 -18.15 16.07
C TYR A 328 -6.73 -17.29 15.61
N ASP A 329 -6.54 -17.09 14.30
CA ASP A 329 -5.50 -16.19 13.78
C ASP A 329 -5.75 -14.74 14.22
N VAL A 330 -6.99 -14.25 14.13
CA VAL A 330 -7.38 -12.91 14.62
C VAL A 330 -7.13 -12.78 16.12
N LEU A 331 -7.54 -13.77 16.92
CA LEU A 331 -7.33 -13.77 18.37
C LEU A 331 -5.84 -13.73 18.72
N ALA A 332 -5.02 -14.54 18.04
CA ALA A 332 -3.58 -14.57 18.24
C ALA A 332 -2.94 -13.23 17.90
N VAL A 333 -3.32 -12.62 16.77
CA VAL A 333 -2.80 -11.32 16.33
C VAL A 333 -3.19 -10.22 17.30
N LEU A 334 -4.44 -10.19 17.75
CA LEU A 334 -4.90 -9.23 18.75
C LEU A 334 -4.05 -9.36 20.02
N ALA A 335 -3.95 -10.56 20.60
CA ALA A 335 -3.17 -10.80 21.81
C ALA A 335 -1.69 -10.42 21.65
N ALA A 336 -1.07 -10.75 20.52
CA ALA A 336 0.32 -10.39 20.24
C ALA A 336 0.51 -8.86 20.21
N ARG A 337 -0.40 -8.14 19.54
CA ARG A 337 -0.37 -6.68 19.43
C ARG A 337 -0.66 -5.95 20.74
N LEU A 338 -1.39 -6.59 21.66
CA LEU A 338 -1.61 -6.10 23.02
C LEU A 338 -0.44 -6.41 23.97
N GLY A 339 0.64 -7.03 23.50
CA GLY A 339 1.77 -7.42 24.35
C GLY A 339 1.44 -8.58 25.29
N ARG A 340 0.53 -9.48 24.87
CA ARG A 340 0.09 -10.67 25.61
C ARG A 340 0.62 -11.95 24.90
N PRO A 341 1.93 -12.22 24.92
CA PRO A 341 2.52 -13.31 24.13
C PRO A 341 2.02 -14.70 24.57
N ALA A 342 1.67 -14.88 25.84
CA ALA A 342 1.13 -16.15 26.35
C ALA A 342 -0.27 -16.45 25.78
N ASP A 343 -1.15 -15.44 25.73
CA ASP A 343 -2.50 -15.57 25.17
C ASP A 343 -2.43 -15.79 23.65
N ALA A 344 -1.53 -15.08 22.98
CA ALA A 344 -1.28 -15.25 21.55
C ALA A 344 -0.78 -16.66 21.21
N LEU A 345 0.21 -17.16 21.96
CA LEU A 345 0.69 -18.54 21.78
C LEU A 345 -0.43 -19.54 22.03
N SER A 346 -1.22 -19.35 23.09
CA SER A 346 -2.36 -20.23 23.40
C SER A 346 -3.36 -20.29 22.24
N ALA A 347 -3.67 -19.14 21.62
CA ALA A 347 -4.56 -19.09 20.45
C ALA A 347 -3.98 -19.86 19.25
N VAL A 348 -2.69 -19.68 18.94
CA VAL A 348 -2.01 -20.42 17.84
C VAL A 348 -1.98 -21.92 18.10
N LEU A 349 -1.77 -22.35 19.35
CA LEU A 349 -1.76 -23.77 19.70
C LEU A 349 -3.17 -24.37 19.72
N SER A 350 -4.21 -23.60 20.05
CA SER A 350 -5.61 -24.04 19.99
C SER A 350 -6.20 -24.04 18.59
N ARG A 351 -5.53 -23.39 17.62
CA ARG A 351 -5.95 -23.34 16.21
C ARG A 351 -6.15 -24.76 15.64
N PRO A 352 -7.34 -25.08 15.10
CA PRO A 352 -7.59 -26.37 14.47
C PRO A 352 -6.69 -26.60 13.25
N PRO A 353 -6.32 -27.86 12.94
CA PRO A 353 -5.61 -28.18 11.71
C PRO A 353 -6.54 -27.95 10.51
N GLU A 354 -6.01 -27.36 9.44
CA GLU A 354 -6.77 -27.18 8.21
C GLU A 354 -6.82 -28.47 7.38
N ALA A 355 -7.98 -28.76 6.80
CA ALA A 355 -8.18 -29.86 5.86
C ALA A 355 -7.77 -29.45 4.43
N GLY A 356 -6.53 -28.99 4.24
CA GLY A 356 -6.02 -28.54 2.94
C GLY A 356 -4.71 -27.78 3.01
N PRO A 357 -4.15 -27.35 1.86
CA PRO A 357 -3.00 -26.44 1.85
C PRO A 357 -3.43 -25.11 2.48
N SER A 358 -2.87 -24.83 3.67
CA SER A 358 -3.15 -23.61 4.42
C SER A 358 -2.49 -22.41 3.75
N GLN A 359 -3.29 -21.40 3.41
CA GLN A 359 -2.80 -20.09 3.05
C GLN A 359 -3.01 -19.18 4.26
N PRO A 360 -1.92 -18.71 4.92
CA PRO A 360 -2.06 -17.79 6.03
C PRO A 360 -2.77 -16.53 5.54
N THR A 361 -3.78 -16.08 6.30
CA THR A 361 -4.44 -14.80 6.01
C THR A 361 -3.42 -13.66 6.08
N PRO A 362 -3.61 -12.55 5.35
CA PRO A 362 -2.72 -11.39 5.46
C PRO A 362 -2.57 -10.89 6.91
N LEU A 363 -3.64 -11.01 7.71
CA LEU A 363 -3.59 -10.68 9.13
C LEU A 363 -2.72 -11.66 9.93
N ALA A 364 -2.79 -12.97 9.66
CA ALA A 364 -1.93 -13.96 10.30
C ALA A 364 -0.43 -13.70 10.04
N ALA A 365 -0.09 -13.10 8.90
CA ALA A 365 1.28 -12.68 8.59
C ALA A 365 1.81 -11.55 9.52
N MET A 366 0.94 -10.92 10.32
CA MET A 366 1.34 -9.96 11.36
C MET A 366 1.82 -10.62 12.65
N LEU A 367 1.66 -11.94 12.80
CA LEU A 367 2.16 -12.63 13.99
C LEU A 367 3.70 -12.62 14.01
N PRO A 368 4.31 -12.40 15.19
CA PRO A 368 5.72 -12.69 15.37
C PRO A 368 6.02 -14.16 15.04
N PRO A 369 7.26 -14.49 14.62
CA PRO A 369 7.66 -15.88 14.45
C PRO A 369 7.34 -16.71 15.70
N LEU A 370 6.74 -17.89 15.51
CA LEU A 370 6.18 -18.69 16.62
C LEU A 370 7.20 -19.01 17.73
N VAL A 371 8.47 -19.20 17.36
CA VAL A 371 9.58 -19.44 18.31
C VAL A 371 9.83 -18.20 19.17
N GLU A 372 9.87 -17.00 18.58
CA GLU A 372 10.04 -15.76 19.34
C GLU A 372 8.81 -15.47 20.22
N LEU A 373 7.60 -15.79 19.73
CA LEU A 373 6.39 -15.67 20.52
C LEU A 373 6.41 -16.58 21.76
N ALA A 374 6.81 -17.85 21.58
CA ALA A 374 6.92 -18.81 22.69
C ALA A 374 8.03 -18.43 23.68
N HIS A 375 9.15 -17.90 23.19
CA HIS A 375 10.22 -17.39 24.02
C HIS A 375 9.74 -16.19 24.86
N ALA A 376 9.09 -15.21 24.23
CA ALA A 376 8.51 -14.05 24.92
C ALA A 376 7.44 -14.45 25.96
N ALA A 377 6.72 -15.54 25.72
CA ALA A 377 5.75 -16.11 26.66
C ALA A 377 6.39 -16.96 27.78
N GLY A 378 7.70 -17.24 27.73
CA GLY A 378 8.36 -18.19 28.64
C GLY A 378 7.81 -19.62 28.52
N ALA A 379 7.32 -19.98 27.33
CA ALA A 379 6.51 -21.18 27.09
C ALA A 379 7.11 -22.12 26.03
N GLY A 380 8.45 -22.14 25.91
CA GLY A 380 9.17 -23.00 24.96
C GLY A 380 8.81 -24.49 25.09
N ASP A 381 8.63 -25.00 26.31
CA ASP A 381 8.20 -26.38 26.55
C ASP A 381 6.81 -26.69 25.97
N LYS A 382 5.87 -25.74 26.09
CA LYS A 382 4.51 -25.90 25.54
C LYS A 382 4.54 -25.94 24.02
N LEU A 383 5.33 -25.06 23.40
CA LEU A 383 5.52 -25.07 21.95
C LEU A 383 6.12 -26.40 21.49
N ARG A 384 7.19 -26.87 22.16
CA ARG A 384 7.84 -28.14 21.82
C ARG A 384 6.91 -29.34 21.95
N ALA A 385 6.07 -29.38 22.99
CA ALA A 385 5.07 -30.44 23.14
C ALA A 385 4.09 -30.46 21.95
N ALA A 386 3.56 -29.29 21.56
CA ALA A 386 2.67 -29.18 20.41
C ALA A 386 3.35 -29.53 19.08
N CYS A 387 4.64 -29.18 18.90
CA CYS A 387 5.41 -29.57 17.71
C CYS A 387 5.54 -31.09 17.59
N LEU A 388 5.74 -31.82 18.70
CA LEU A 388 5.79 -33.28 18.68
C LEU A 388 4.44 -33.92 18.32
N GLU A 389 3.34 -33.34 18.78
CA GLU A 389 1.98 -33.79 18.41
C GLU A 389 1.67 -33.55 16.92
N ARG A 390 2.25 -32.50 16.33
CA ARG A 390 2.03 -32.07 14.95
C ARG A 390 3.10 -32.54 13.96
N ASP A 391 4.10 -33.31 14.41
CA ASP A 391 5.28 -33.73 13.64
C ASP A 391 6.07 -32.55 13.00
N ASP A 392 6.08 -31.39 13.67
CA ASP A 392 6.82 -30.21 13.25
C ASP A 392 8.22 -30.18 13.89
N LEU A 393 9.10 -31.05 13.38
CA LEU A 393 10.48 -31.18 13.88
C LEU A 393 11.33 -29.93 13.64
N VAL A 394 10.98 -29.11 12.63
CA VAL A 394 11.73 -27.89 12.31
C VAL A 394 11.50 -26.83 13.38
N THR A 395 10.23 -26.54 13.70
CA THR A 395 9.90 -25.58 14.77
C THR A 395 10.36 -26.08 16.14
N PHE A 396 10.28 -27.40 16.39
CA PHE A 396 10.81 -28.00 17.61
C PHE A 396 12.31 -27.74 17.78
N ALA A 397 13.11 -28.03 16.75
CA ALA A 397 14.55 -27.82 16.77
C ALA A 397 14.91 -26.33 16.89
N ALA A 398 14.18 -25.45 16.19
CA ALA A 398 14.36 -24.01 16.29
C ALA A 398 14.08 -23.48 17.70
N SER A 399 13.03 -23.98 18.37
CA SER A 399 12.73 -23.64 19.77
C SER A 399 13.85 -24.07 20.72
N LEU A 400 14.41 -25.28 20.57
CA LEU A 400 15.56 -25.73 21.38
C LEU A 400 16.79 -24.84 21.17
N ALA A 401 17.10 -24.51 19.92
CA ALA A 401 18.24 -23.68 19.57
C ALA A 401 18.11 -22.26 20.15
N ARG A 402 16.89 -21.68 20.13
CA ARG A 402 16.62 -20.34 20.67
C ARG A 402 16.84 -20.26 22.18
N ASP A 403 16.36 -21.26 22.92
CA ASP A 403 16.51 -21.33 24.38
C ASP A 403 17.98 -21.57 24.78
N ALA A 404 18.75 -22.32 23.97
CA ALA A 404 20.17 -22.56 24.23
C ALA A 404 21.07 -21.33 23.97
N ALA A 405 20.59 -20.37 23.17
CA ALA A 405 21.32 -19.14 22.83
C ALA A 405 21.04 -17.97 23.78
N SER A 406 20.13 -18.16 24.75
CA SER A 406 19.75 -17.17 25.79
C SER A 406 20.47 -17.45 27.09
#